data_AF-A0A830FR91-F1
#
_entry.id   AF-A0A830FR91-F1
#
_cell.length_a   1.000
_cell.length_b   1.000
_cell.length_c   1.000
_cell.angle_alpha   90.00
_cell.angle_beta   90.00
_cell.angle_gamma   90.00
#
_symmetry.space_group_name_H-M   'P 1'
#
loop_
_entity.id
_entity.type
_entity.pdbx_description
1 polymer ?
#
loop_
_entity_poly.entity_id
_entity_poly.type
_entity_poly.pdbx_seq_one_letter_code
_entity_poly.pdbx_strand_id
1 'polypeptide(L)'
;MAREQSAGDTEPEAVTEIVSNGGRNADGSARMLERWTFEYVPARRLVEKNLRGRVLNACAGKTTLNHDGEIIRNDLNPDRDADTHHDVATIAQHFGPQSFDTIVFDPPFDEKQAETKYDGLHASDMYAALGQFNELVRPGGVVLTFGWNSWGMRSFPAFEREETVLLQRGPIHRDVIVTVDRRTSASLANDEFVRASELRSDGGAPQARPEGYWDGLAENAPSADACDVCGADGESDAHDVRRVRTPQHDARVALCRSCRSLWGEDE
;
A
#
# COMPACT_ATOMS: atom_id res chain seq x y z
N MET A 1 -20.99 37.27 1.12
CA MET A 1 -21.27 36.22 2.13
C MET A 1 -20.35 35.06 1.81
N ALA A 2 -19.24 34.96 2.54
CA ALA A 2 -18.31 33.85 2.39
C ALA A 2 -19.00 32.59 2.94
N ARG A 3 -19.04 31.51 2.15
CA ARG A 3 -19.44 30.20 2.64
C ARG A 3 -18.33 29.72 3.59
N GLU A 4 -18.64 29.59 4.87
CA GLU A 4 -17.85 28.79 5.79
C GLU A 4 -17.79 27.37 5.22
N GLN A 5 -16.60 26.95 4.82
CA GLN A 5 -16.30 25.53 4.66
C GLN A 5 -16.21 24.97 6.07
N SER A 6 -17.20 24.18 6.49
CA SER A 6 -17.09 23.39 7.71
C SER A 6 -15.88 22.49 7.55
N ALA A 7 -14.85 22.72 8.37
CA ALA A 7 -13.82 21.72 8.59
C ALA A 7 -14.56 20.44 9.03
N GLY A 8 -14.57 19.42 8.17
CA GLY A 8 -15.11 18.12 8.55
C GLY A 8 -14.24 17.60 9.68
N ASP A 9 -14.83 17.42 10.86
CA ASP A 9 -14.15 16.79 11.99
C ASP A 9 -13.63 15.42 11.52
N THR A 10 -12.31 15.30 11.37
CA THR A 10 -11.66 14.03 11.07
C THR A 10 -11.56 13.30 12.40
N GLU A 11 -12.58 12.49 12.72
CA GLU A 11 -12.52 11.64 13.90
C GLU A 11 -11.36 10.63 13.74
N PRO A 12 -10.57 10.40 14.80
CA PRO A 12 -9.49 9.41 14.74
C PRO A 12 -10.07 8.02 14.52
N GLU A 13 -9.54 7.31 13.54
CA GLU A 13 -9.95 5.93 13.28
C GLU A 13 -9.35 4.98 14.34
N ALA A 14 -10.20 4.18 14.97
CA ALA A 14 -9.78 3.25 16.01
C ALA A 14 -9.10 2.01 15.41
N VAL A 15 -8.10 1.50 16.14
CA VAL A 15 -7.59 0.13 15.93
C VAL A 15 -8.69 -0.85 16.32
N THR A 16 -9.02 -1.77 15.42
CA THR A 16 -10.09 -2.75 15.59
C THR A 16 -9.75 -3.79 16.65
N GLU A 17 -8.51 -4.29 16.64
CA GLU A 17 -8.05 -5.32 17.57
C GLU A 17 -6.56 -5.16 17.87
N ILE A 18 -6.18 -5.35 19.14
CA ILE A 18 -4.79 -5.49 19.57
C ILE A 18 -4.60 -6.91 20.09
N VAL A 19 -3.76 -7.67 19.41
CA VAL A 19 -3.46 -9.06 19.75
C VAL A 19 -2.11 -9.11 20.46
N SER A 20 -2.15 -9.36 21.77
CA SER A 20 -0.92 -9.49 22.55
C SER A 20 -0.16 -10.76 22.20
N ASN A 21 1.13 -10.58 21.90
CA ASN A 21 2.07 -11.70 21.78
C ASN A 21 2.25 -12.39 23.13
N GLY A 22 2.50 -13.68 23.09
CA GLY A 22 2.80 -14.47 24.28
C GLY A 22 1.68 -15.43 24.68
N GLY A 23 1.95 -16.18 25.75
CA GLY A 23 1.19 -17.38 26.11
C GLY A 23 1.75 -18.63 25.44
N ARG A 24 1.00 -19.73 25.53
CA ARG A 24 1.34 -21.01 24.92
C ARG A 24 0.22 -21.48 24.00
N ASN A 25 0.59 -22.15 22.91
CA ASN A 25 -0.34 -22.92 22.09
C ASN A 25 -0.89 -24.11 22.91
N ALA A 26 -1.90 -24.81 22.37
CA ALA A 26 -2.53 -25.94 23.06
C ALA A 26 -1.55 -27.10 23.36
N ASP A 27 -0.49 -27.22 22.56
CA ASP A 27 0.59 -28.19 22.73
C ASP A 27 1.70 -27.73 23.70
N GLY A 28 1.57 -26.54 24.29
CA GLY A 28 2.53 -25.96 25.20
C GLY A 28 3.69 -25.21 24.54
N SER A 29 3.79 -25.16 23.20
CA SER A 29 4.78 -24.32 22.52
C SER A 29 4.55 -22.83 22.77
N ALA A 30 5.60 -22.00 22.67
CA ALA A 30 5.46 -20.54 22.81
C ALA A 30 4.64 -19.98 21.64
N ARG A 31 3.67 -19.12 21.96
CA ARG A 31 2.88 -18.42 20.94
C ARG A 31 3.56 -17.10 20.59
N MET A 32 4.43 -17.14 19.58
CA MET A 32 5.29 -16.03 19.14
C MET A 32 5.16 -15.78 17.64
N LEU A 33 5.10 -14.51 17.23
CA LEU A 33 5.18 -14.14 15.81
C LEU A 33 6.65 -14.14 15.33
N GLU A 34 7.01 -15.18 14.58
CA GLU A 34 8.34 -15.44 14.04
C GLU A 34 8.38 -15.27 12.51
N ARG A 35 9.42 -15.80 11.85
CA ARG A 35 9.62 -15.72 10.39
C ARG A 35 8.42 -16.23 9.59
N TRP A 36 7.69 -17.21 10.11
CA TRP A 36 6.59 -17.84 9.40
C TRP A 36 5.27 -17.36 10.02
N THR A 37 4.74 -16.28 9.45
CA THR A 37 3.59 -15.53 9.97
C THR A 37 2.42 -16.44 10.32
N PHE A 38 2.10 -17.41 9.47
CA PHE A 38 0.94 -18.29 9.69
C PHE A 38 1.24 -19.55 10.53
N GLU A 39 2.44 -19.69 11.12
CA GLU A 39 2.63 -20.56 12.29
C GLU A 39 2.09 -19.90 13.56
N TYR A 40 2.04 -18.56 13.59
CA TYR A 40 1.42 -17.81 14.67
C TYR A 40 -0.11 -17.88 14.56
N VAL A 41 -0.72 -18.67 15.45
CA VAL A 41 -2.16 -18.97 15.44
C VAL A 41 -3.06 -17.73 15.34
N PRO A 42 -2.79 -16.61 16.05
CA PRO A 42 -3.62 -15.42 15.89
C PRO A 42 -3.58 -14.80 14.49
N ALA A 43 -2.40 -14.70 13.85
CA ALA A 43 -2.30 -14.21 12.48
C ALA A 43 -3.01 -15.16 11.50
N ARG A 44 -2.82 -16.48 11.66
CA ARG A 44 -3.53 -17.49 10.87
C ARG A 44 -5.05 -17.32 10.99
N ARG A 45 -5.59 -17.22 12.20
CA ARG A 45 -7.03 -17.05 12.43
C ARG A 45 -7.58 -15.76 11.83
N LEU A 46 -6.83 -14.66 11.95
CA LEU A 46 -7.18 -13.36 11.36
C LEU A 46 -7.30 -13.44 9.84
N VAL A 47 -6.39 -14.17 9.18
CA VAL A 47 -6.44 -14.37 7.74
C VAL A 47 -7.56 -15.33 7.37
N GLU A 48 -7.58 -16.52 7.95
CA GLU A 48 -8.55 -17.59 7.63
C GLU A 48 -10.01 -17.13 7.84
N LYS A 49 -10.32 -16.30 8.86
CA LYS A 49 -11.68 -15.74 9.04
C LYS A 49 -12.10 -14.79 7.92
N ASN A 50 -11.15 -14.24 7.18
CA ASN A 50 -11.36 -13.24 6.13
C ASN A 50 -11.24 -13.82 4.71
N LEU A 51 -10.78 -15.07 4.56
CA LEU A 51 -10.69 -15.73 3.26
C LEU A 51 -12.07 -16.01 2.69
N ARG A 52 -12.28 -15.64 1.42
CA ARG A 52 -13.53 -15.85 0.68
C ARG A 52 -13.20 -16.20 -0.77
N GLY A 53 -14.06 -17.00 -1.40
CA GLY A 53 -13.99 -17.30 -2.83
C GLY A 53 -12.59 -17.70 -3.32
N ARG A 54 -12.11 -17.08 -4.41
CA ARG A 54 -10.79 -17.33 -4.97
C ARG A 54 -9.72 -16.44 -4.31
N VAL A 55 -8.69 -17.07 -3.75
CA VAL A 55 -7.67 -16.38 -2.94
C VAL A 55 -6.33 -16.34 -3.66
N LEU A 56 -5.65 -15.19 -3.62
CA LEU A 56 -4.21 -15.07 -3.91
C LEU A 56 -3.46 -14.89 -2.60
N ASN A 57 -2.58 -15.84 -2.25
CA ASN A 57 -1.56 -15.63 -1.23
C ASN A 57 -0.29 -15.15 -1.95
N ALA A 58 -0.09 -13.83 -1.99
CA ALA A 58 0.92 -13.18 -2.83
C ALA A 58 2.37 -13.46 -2.39
N CYS A 59 2.57 -13.82 -1.11
CA CYS A 59 3.85 -14.15 -0.51
C CYS A 59 3.70 -15.39 0.40
N ALA A 60 3.53 -16.57 -0.19
CA ALA A 60 3.04 -17.75 0.50
C ALA A 60 3.99 -18.33 1.56
N GLY A 61 5.31 -18.21 1.35
CA GLY A 61 6.30 -18.83 2.23
C GLY A 61 6.06 -20.34 2.40
N LYS A 62 6.56 -20.92 3.48
CA LYS A 62 6.44 -22.37 3.72
C LYS A 62 5.05 -22.81 4.21
N THR A 63 4.27 -21.90 4.79
CA THR A 63 3.03 -22.24 5.50
C THR A 63 1.83 -22.25 4.56
N THR A 64 0.88 -23.15 4.80
CA THR A 64 -0.41 -23.17 4.11
C THR A 64 -1.49 -22.55 4.98
N LEU A 65 -2.56 -22.04 4.34
CA LEU A 65 -3.77 -21.52 4.99
C LEU A 65 -4.93 -22.47 4.69
N ASN A 66 -5.87 -22.59 5.61
CA ASN A 66 -7.08 -23.40 5.40
C ASN A 66 -8.18 -22.53 4.78
N HIS A 67 -8.75 -23.01 3.68
CA HIS A 67 -9.87 -22.39 3.00
C HIS A 67 -10.62 -23.45 2.20
N ASP A 68 -11.93 -23.35 2.12
CA ASP A 68 -12.76 -24.28 1.34
C ASP A 68 -12.64 -24.04 -0.17
N GLY A 69 -12.23 -22.83 -0.57
CA GLY A 69 -12.02 -22.43 -1.97
C GLY A 69 -10.58 -22.57 -2.44
N GLU A 70 -10.34 -22.18 -3.69
CA GLU A 70 -9.00 -22.15 -4.27
C GLU A 70 -8.12 -21.10 -3.58
N ILE A 71 -6.91 -21.51 -3.17
CA ILE A 71 -5.83 -20.60 -2.78
C ILE A 71 -4.69 -20.78 -3.76
N ILE A 72 -4.42 -19.76 -4.57
CA ILE A 72 -3.22 -19.68 -5.41
C ILE A 72 -2.09 -19.13 -4.53
N ARG A 73 -1.04 -19.91 -4.38
CA ARG A 73 0.16 -19.58 -3.61
C ARG A 73 1.22 -19.03 -4.55
N ASN A 74 1.64 -17.79 -4.33
CA ASN A 74 2.76 -17.17 -5.04
C ASN A 74 3.95 -16.96 -4.10
N ASP A 75 5.16 -17.29 -4.54
CA ASP A 75 6.40 -16.94 -3.82
C ASP A 75 7.50 -16.67 -4.84
N LEU A 76 8.19 -15.52 -4.73
CA LEU A 76 9.23 -15.14 -5.67
C LEU A 76 10.39 -16.15 -5.73
N ASN A 77 10.62 -16.92 -4.66
CA ASN A 77 11.64 -17.97 -4.64
C ASN A 77 11.17 -19.21 -5.42
N PRO A 78 11.83 -19.59 -6.53
CA PRO A 78 11.45 -20.75 -7.35
C PRO A 78 11.64 -22.10 -6.64
N ASP A 79 12.40 -22.14 -5.54
CA ASP A 79 12.57 -23.35 -4.74
C ASP A 79 11.45 -23.53 -3.70
N ARG A 80 10.51 -22.57 -3.59
CA ARG A 80 9.37 -22.68 -2.68
C ARG A 80 8.30 -23.58 -3.28
N ASP A 81 7.68 -24.42 -2.45
CA ASP A 81 6.45 -25.12 -2.80
C ASP A 81 5.26 -24.13 -2.88
N ALA A 82 5.08 -23.58 -4.08
CA ALA A 82 4.08 -22.58 -4.45
C ALA A 82 3.56 -22.87 -5.88
N ASP A 83 2.37 -22.37 -6.20
CA ASP A 83 1.73 -22.57 -7.51
C ASP A 83 2.36 -21.67 -8.59
N THR A 84 2.84 -20.49 -8.20
CA THR A 84 3.48 -19.51 -9.08
C THR A 84 4.68 -18.82 -8.44
N HIS A 85 5.55 -18.24 -9.28
CA HIS A 85 6.77 -17.53 -8.88
C HIS A 85 6.88 -16.16 -9.56
N HIS A 86 5.85 -15.34 -9.38
CA HIS A 86 5.76 -14.02 -9.98
C HIS A 86 6.19 -12.94 -9.00
N ASP A 87 6.81 -11.89 -9.53
CA ASP A 87 7.04 -10.66 -8.80
C ASP A 87 5.70 -9.98 -8.53
N VAL A 88 5.45 -9.65 -7.27
CA VAL A 88 4.22 -8.97 -6.84
C VAL A 88 4.05 -7.59 -7.49
N ALA A 89 5.14 -6.94 -7.91
CA ALA A 89 5.09 -5.66 -8.62
C ALA A 89 4.55 -5.78 -10.06
N THR A 90 4.52 -6.99 -10.64
CA THR A 90 4.04 -7.24 -12.01
C THR A 90 3.00 -8.38 -12.10
N ILE A 91 2.51 -8.86 -10.95
CA ILE A 91 1.70 -10.07 -10.84
C ILE A 91 0.37 -10.01 -11.61
N ALA A 92 -0.17 -8.82 -11.88
CA ALA A 92 -1.44 -8.68 -12.61
C ALA A 92 -1.32 -9.16 -14.08
N GLN A 93 -0.12 -9.17 -14.66
CA GLN A 93 0.12 -9.66 -16.03
C GLN A 93 -0.18 -11.16 -16.18
N HIS A 94 -0.26 -11.90 -15.08
CA HIS A 94 -0.42 -13.36 -15.06
C HIS A 94 -1.84 -13.82 -14.72
N PHE A 95 -2.73 -12.91 -14.33
CA PHE A 95 -4.09 -13.24 -13.94
C PHE A 95 -5.10 -12.32 -14.63
N GLY A 96 -6.36 -12.77 -14.75
CA GLY A 96 -7.41 -11.88 -15.24
C GLY A 96 -7.69 -10.75 -14.24
N PRO A 97 -8.06 -9.55 -14.71
CA PRO A 97 -8.49 -8.48 -13.81
C PRO A 97 -9.71 -8.92 -13.01
N GLN A 98 -9.84 -8.43 -11.78
CA GLN A 98 -10.98 -8.70 -10.90
C GLN A 98 -11.26 -10.21 -10.71
N SER A 99 -10.21 -11.03 -10.71
CA SER A 99 -10.33 -12.50 -10.65
C SER A 99 -10.16 -13.08 -9.25
N PHE A 100 -9.91 -12.24 -8.24
CA PHE A 100 -9.75 -12.65 -6.85
C PHE A 100 -10.80 -12.01 -5.93
N ASP A 101 -11.28 -12.84 -4.99
CA ASP A 101 -12.13 -12.45 -3.87
C ASP A 101 -11.31 -11.97 -2.67
N THR A 102 -10.11 -12.51 -2.50
CA THR A 102 -9.23 -12.19 -1.39
C THR A 102 -7.78 -12.21 -1.86
N ILE A 103 -7.02 -11.18 -1.50
CA ILE A 103 -5.57 -11.17 -1.62
C ILE A 103 -4.97 -11.07 -0.23
N VAL A 104 -4.02 -11.96 0.08
CA VAL A 104 -3.20 -11.91 1.29
C VAL A 104 -1.80 -11.49 0.88
N PHE A 105 -1.36 -10.34 1.39
CA PHE A 105 -0.04 -9.79 1.14
C PHE A 105 0.75 -9.71 2.45
N ASP A 106 1.68 -10.67 2.58
CA ASP A 106 2.54 -10.87 3.75
C ASP A 106 4.02 -10.85 3.32
N PRO A 107 4.55 -9.68 2.91
CA PRO A 107 5.93 -9.59 2.42
C PRO A 107 6.95 -9.87 3.54
N PRO A 108 8.17 -10.31 3.20
CA PRO A 108 9.20 -10.58 4.20
C PRO A 108 9.55 -9.33 5.03
N PHE A 109 9.48 -9.46 6.36
CA PHE A 109 9.56 -8.35 7.33
C PHE A 109 10.97 -7.93 7.78
N ASP A 110 12.02 -8.68 7.45
CA ASP A 110 13.35 -8.51 8.06
C ASP A 110 14.28 -7.72 7.13
N GLU A 111 14.53 -6.44 7.48
CA GLU A 111 15.42 -5.49 6.78
C GLU A 111 16.79 -6.12 6.47
N LYS A 112 17.32 -7.00 7.33
CA LYS A 112 18.61 -7.66 7.10
C LYS A 112 18.55 -8.88 6.17
N GLN A 113 17.40 -9.51 5.97
CA GLN A 113 17.23 -10.59 4.98
C GLN A 113 16.73 -10.08 3.63
N ALA A 114 16.02 -8.97 3.63
CA ALA A 114 15.61 -8.29 2.41
C ALA A 114 16.83 -7.78 1.62
N GLU A 115 17.94 -7.39 2.26
CA GLU A 115 19.17 -6.97 1.56
C GLU A 115 20.09 -8.12 1.10
N THR A 116 20.02 -9.31 1.71
CA THR A 116 20.95 -10.42 1.37
C THR A 116 20.33 -11.57 0.59
N LYS A 117 19.01 -11.65 0.47
CA LYS A 117 18.31 -12.79 -0.18
C LYS A 117 17.29 -12.40 -1.22
N TYR A 118 16.87 -11.16 -1.20
CA TYR A 118 15.99 -10.55 -2.17
C TYR A 118 16.70 -9.24 -2.58
N ASP A 119 16.43 -8.67 -3.74
CA ASP A 119 16.72 -7.24 -3.92
C ASP A 119 15.55 -6.57 -3.19
N GLY A 120 15.72 -6.31 -1.89
CA GLY A 120 14.64 -6.12 -0.92
C GLY A 120 13.45 -5.32 -1.44
N LEU A 121 12.22 -5.73 -1.10
CA LEU A 121 11.02 -4.97 -1.45
C LEU A 121 11.17 -3.52 -0.92
N HIS A 122 11.49 -2.59 -1.81
CA HIS A 122 11.58 -1.18 -1.53
C HIS A 122 10.17 -0.60 -1.36
N ALA A 123 10.05 0.61 -0.83
CA ALA A 123 8.76 1.29 -0.72
C ALA A 123 8.06 1.44 -2.09
N SER A 124 8.84 1.60 -3.16
CA SER A 124 8.37 1.57 -4.56
C SER A 124 7.70 0.25 -4.93
N ASP A 125 8.28 -0.87 -4.49
CA ASP A 125 7.83 -2.22 -4.83
C ASP A 125 6.54 -2.58 -4.08
N MET A 126 6.41 -2.08 -2.85
CA MET A 126 5.17 -2.17 -2.08
C MET A 126 4.02 -1.43 -2.77
N TYR A 127 4.23 -0.19 -3.22
CA TYR A 127 3.19 0.56 -3.92
C TYR A 127 2.83 -0.09 -5.26
N ALA A 128 3.84 -0.55 -6.02
CA ALA A 128 3.63 -1.28 -7.27
C ALA A 128 2.76 -2.53 -7.04
N ALA A 129 3.06 -3.33 -6.00
CA ALA A 129 2.27 -4.50 -5.63
C ALA A 129 0.82 -4.14 -5.29
N LEU A 130 0.58 -3.10 -4.47
CA LEU A 130 -0.77 -2.65 -4.16
C LEU A 130 -1.53 -2.20 -5.42
N GLY A 131 -0.84 -1.57 -6.38
CA GLY A 131 -1.39 -1.25 -7.70
C GLY A 131 -1.84 -2.50 -8.48
N GLN A 132 -1.02 -3.56 -8.48
CA GLN A 132 -1.42 -4.84 -9.08
C GLN A 132 -2.64 -5.44 -8.36
N PHE A 133 -2.74 -5.33 -7.04
CA PHE A 133 -3.87 -5.84 -6.27
C PHE A 133 -5.17 -5.07 -6.54
N ASN A 134 -5.09 -3.76 -6.77
CA ASN A 134 -6.24 -2.94 -7.19
C ASN A 134 -6.87 -3.49 -8.49
N GLU A 135 -6.05 -3.92 -9.45
CA GLU A 135 -6.52 -4.53 -10.71
C GLU A 135 -7.14 -5.93 -10.49
N LEU A 136 -6.51 -6.73 -9.63
CA LEU A 136 -6.84 -8.14 -9.45
C LEU A 136 -8.05 -8.41 -8.55
N VAL A 137 -8.33 -7.53 -7.58
CA VAL A 137 -9.44 -7.72 -6.65
C VAL A 137 -10.77 -7.33 -7.27
N ARG A 138 -11.74 -8.24 -7.19
CA ARG A 138 -13.09 -7.97 -7.68
C ARG A 138 -13.87 -7.05 -6.73
N PRO A 139 -14.97 -6.44 -7.20
CA PRO A 139 -15.81 -5.61 -6.33
C PRO A 139 -16.39 -6.44 -5.18
N GLY A 140 -16.30 -5.92 -3.96
CA GLY A 140 -16.63 -6.65 -2.73
C GLY A 140 -15.54 -7.63 -2.25
N GLY A 141 -14.43 -7.78 -2.95
CA GLY A 141 -13.26 -8.53 -2.49
C GLY A 141 -12.40 -7.74 -1.49
N VAL A 142 -11.47 -8.43 -0.82
CA VAL A 142 -10.61 -7.83 0.22
C VAL A 142 -9.12 -8.01 -0.05
N VAL A 143 -8.33 -7.06 0.42
CA VAL A 143 -6.87 -7.18 0.53
C VAL A 143 -6.49 -7.16 2.00
N LEU A 144 -5.78 -8.19 2.45
CA LEU A 144 -5.13 -8.23 3.75
C LEU A 144 -3.66 -7.88 3.58
N THR A 145 -3.21 -6.76 4.15
CA THR A 145 -1.82 -6.32 4.05
C THR A 145 -1.14 -6.38 5.40
N PHE A 146 0.00 -7.06 5.48
CA PHE A 146 0.85 -7.07 6.67
C PHE A 146 2.04 -6.12 6.46
N GLY A 147 2.42 -5.37 7.49
CA GLY A 147 3.58 -4.49 7.41
C GLY A 147 3.84 -3.65 8.65
N TRP A 148 4.65 -2.61 8.45
CA TRP A 148 5.07 -1.67 9.50
C TRP A 148 4.29 -0.36 9.52
N ASN A 149 3.31 -0.21 8.64
CA ASN A 149 2.41 0.94 8.60
C ASN A 149 0.97 0.47 8.34
N SER A 150 0.01 1.35 8.61
CA SER A 150 -1.43 1.08 8.47
C SER A 150 -1.99 1.60 7.13
N TRP A 151 -1.15 1.78 6.11
CA TRP A 151 -1.57 2.39 4.85
C TRP A 151 -2.45 1.45 4.01
N GLY A 152 -1.97 0.23 3.74
CA GLY A 152 -2.74 -0.78 2.97
C GLY A 152 -3.24 -0.24 1.63
N MET A 153 -4.49 -0.52 1.28
CA MET A 153 -5.09 -0.08 0.01
C MET A 153 -5.60 1.37 0.02
N ARG A 154 -5.29 2.20 1.03
CA ARG A 154 -5.82 3.58 1.12
C ARG A 154 -5.39 4.52 0.01
N SER A 155 -4.34 4.19 -0.74
CA SER A 155 -3.98 4.92 -1.96
C SER A 155 -5.05 4.84 -3.05
N PHE A 156 -5.95 3.86 -2.98
CA PHE A 156 -6.90 3.54 -4.04
C PHE A 156 -8.31 3.91 -3.59
N PRO A 157 -8.98 4.90 -4.25
CA PRO A 157 -10.33 5.34 -3.87
C PRO A 157 -11.40 4.25 -3.95
N ALA A 158 -11.10 3.12 -4.59
CA ALA A 158 -11.98 1.96 -4.67
C ALA A 158 -12.03 1.13 -3.39
N PHE A 159 -11.23 1.47 -2.37
CA PHE A 159 -11.10 0.68 -1.14
C PHE A 159 -11.49 1.46 0.12
N GLU A 160 -12.14 0.76 1.04
CA GLU A 160 -12.45 1.23 2.38
C GLU A 160 -11.85 0.27 3.43
N ARG A 161 -11.36 0.81 4.54
CA ARG A 161 -10.81 0.02 5.65
C ARG A 161 -11.93 -0.67 6.42
N GLU A 162 -11.83 -1.98 6.60
CA GLU A 162 -12.72 -2.75 7.49
C GLU A 162 -12.08 -3.03 8.85
N GLU A 163 -10.81 -3.46 8.86
CA GLU A 163 -10.10 -3.80 10.10
C GLU A 163 -8.66 -3.26 10.10
N THR A 164 -8.24 -2.67 11.21
CA THR A 164 -6.82 -2.46 11.53
C THR A 164 -6.47 -3.29 12.76
N VAL A 165 -5.57 -4.25 12.63
CA VAL A 165 -5.19 -5.17 13.71
C VAL A 165 -3.71 -5.03 14.03
N LEU A 166 -3.38 -4.87 15.30
CA LEU A 166 -2.00 -4.84 15.79
C LEU A 166 -1.61 -6.20 16.36
N LEU A 167 -0.65 -6.86 15.73
CA LEU A 167 -0.04 -8.09 16.24
C LEU A 167 1.21 -7.72 17.01
N GLN A 168 1.13 -7.73 18.34
CA GLN A 168 2.26 -7.36 19.17
C GLN A 168 3.41 -8.37 19.01
N ARG A 169 4.65 -7.91 19.22
CA ARG A 169 5.85 -8.78 19.15
C ARG A 169 6.69 -8.77 20.43
N GLY A 170 6.26 -8.06 21.46
CA GLY A 170 6.98 -7.89 22.71
C GLY A 170 7.64 -6.52 22.82
N PRO A 171 8.20 -6.17 23.99
CA PRO A 171 8.52 -4.77 24.34
C PRO A 171 9.67 -4.13 23.54
N ILE A 172 10.46 -4.93 22.82
CA ILE A 172 11.64 -4.47 22.06
C ILE A 172 11.47 -4.61 20.54
N HIS A 173 10.29 -5.02 20.09
CA HIS A 173 9.99 -5.23 18.68
C HIS A 173 8.81 -4.35 18.26
N ARG A 174 8.81 -3.90 17.00
CA ARG A 174 7.66 -3.24 16.40
C ARG A 174 6.51 -4.25 16.30
N ASP A 175 5.29 -3.78 16.51
CA ASP A 175 4.09 -4.54 16.19
C ASP A 175 4.00 -4.73 14.67
N VAL A 176 3.43 -5.86 14.24
CA VAL A 176 3.03 -6.04 12.84
C VAL A 176 1.60 -5.51 12.70
N ILE A 177 1.43 -4.57 11.78
CA ILE A 177 0.16 -3.97 11.47
C ILE A 177 -0.46 -4.76 10.33
N VAL A 178 -1.71 -5.19 10.53
CA VAL A 178 -2.51 -5.86 9.51
C VAL A 178 -3.68 -4.96 9.16
N THR A 179 -3.85 -4.66 7.88
CA THR A 179 -5.03 -3.96 7.38
C THR A 179 -5.90 -4.92 6.59
N VAL A 180 -7.22 -4.79 6.72
CA VAL A 180 -8.21 -5.46 5.86
C VAL A 180 -8.95 -4.36 5.12
N ASP A 181 -8.69 -4.24 3.82
CA ASP A 181 -9.29 -3.21 2.97
C ASP A 181 -10.26 -3.86 1.98
N ARG A 182 -11.52 -3.42 1.97
CA ARG A 182 -12.58 -3.92 1.09
C ARG A 182 -12.69 -3.05 -0.14
N ARG A 183 -12.75 -3.68 -1.30
CA ARG A 183 -13.07 -2.98 -2.55
C ARG A 183 -14.57 -2.67 -2.61
N THR A 184 -14.96 -1.40 -2.60
CA THR A 184 -16.37 -0.96 -2.59
C THR A 184 -16.90 -0.62 -3.98
N SER A 185 -16.04 -0.29 -4.95
CA SER A 185 -16.46 0.11 -6.29
C SER A 185 -16.03 -0.89 -7.38
N ALA A 186 -16.87 -0.99 -8.41
CA ALA A 186 -16.60 -1.83 -9.59
C ALA A 186 -15.70 -1.17 -10.62
N SER A 187 -15.77 0.17 -10.70
CA SER A 187 -14.81 0.97 -11.42
C SER A 187 -13.43 0.67 -10.84
N LEU A 188 -12.57 0.06 -11.66
CA LEU A 188 -11.16 0.36 -11.53
C LEU A 188 -11.14 1.85 -11.86
N ALA A 189 -11.05 2.71 -10.84
CA ALA A 189 -10.58 4.04 -11.14
C ALA A 189 -9.19 3.77 -11.70
N ASN A 190 -9.07 3.74 -13.02
CA ASN A 190 -7.80 3.89 -13.69
C ASN A 190 -7.40 5.33 -13.38
N ASP A 191 -6.92 5.56 -12.16
CA ASP A 191 -5.66 6.26 -12.03
C ASP A 191 -4.60 5.27 -12.53
N GLU A 192 -4.67 4.94 -13.82
CA GLU A 192 -3.45 4.64 -14.56
C GLU A 192 -2.58 5.84 -14.23
N PHE A 193 -1.48 5.63 -13.53
CA PHE A 193 -0.51 6.68 -13.32
C PHE A 193 0.08 6.95 -14.71
N VAL A 194 -0.65 7.75 -15.50
CA VAL A 194 -0.24 8.20 -16.80
C VAL A 194 0.93 9.13 -16.51
N ARG A 195 2.13 8.76 -16.98
CA ARG A 195 3.29 9.65 -16.85
C ARG A 195 2.88 11.03 -17.38
N ALA A 196 3.41 12.11 -16.81
CA ALA A 196 3.08 13.45 -17.32
C ALA A 196 3.36 13.57 -18.85
N SER A 197 4.30 12.78 -19.37
CA SER A 197 4.58 12.61 -20.80
C SER A 197 3.48 11.94 -21.63
N GLU A 198 2.58 11.19 -21.00
CA GLU A 198 1.52 10.40 -21.63
C GLU A 198 0.11 11.00 -21.43
N LEU A 199 -0.02 12.01 -20.55
CA LEU A 199 -1.27 12.75 -20.32
C LEU A 199 -1.59 13.62 -21.55
N ARG A 200 -2.60 13.22 -22.33
CA ARG A 200 -3.15 14.03 -23.43
C ARG A 200 -4.22 14.98 -22.89
N SER A 201 -4.02 16.28 -23.03
CA SER A 201 -4.87 17.33 -22.43
C SER A 201 -6.12 17.73 -23.21
N ASP A 202 -6.41 17.04 -24.30
CA ASP A 202 -7.42 17.45 -25.25
C ASP A 202 -7.89 16.20 -25.99
N GLY A 203 -9.20 16.07 -26.23
CA GLY A 203 -9.85 14.89 -26.82
C GLY A 203 -9.45 14.54 -28.26
N GLY A 204 -8.15 14.46 -28.53
CA GLY A 204 -7.50 14.15 -29.80
C GLY A 204 -6.02 14.55 -29.75
N ALA A 205 -5.11 13.56 -29.77
CA ALA A 205 -3.64 13.65 -29.91
C ALA A 205 -2.83 14.34 -28.77
N PRO A 206 -1.57 13.90 -28.47
CA PRO A 206 -0.79 14.41 -27.35
C PRO A 206 -0.08 15.71 -27.75
N GLN A 207 -0.24 16.79 -26.98
CA GLN A 207 0.72 17.89 -26.98
C GLN A 207 1.83 17.57 -25.96
N ALA A 208 2.91 16.93 -26.43
CA ALA A 208 4.10 16.76 -25.62
C ALA A 208 4.72 18.13 -25.28
N ARG A 209 5.03 18.37 -24.00
CA ARG A 209 5.85 19.52 -23.58
C ARG A 209 7.28 19.06 -23.28
N PRO A 210 8.28 19.94 -23.47
CA PRO A 210 9.69 19.58 -23.31
C PRO A 210 10.00 19.11 -21.88
N GLU A 211 10.93 18.16 -21.79
CA GLU A 211 11.61 17.74 -20.57
C GLU A 211 12.19 18.97 -19.84
N GLY A 212 11.93 19.12 -18.54
CA GLY A 212 12.32 20.28 -17.73
C GLY A 212 11.28 21.43 -17.65
N TYR A 213 10.09 21.29 -18.22
CA TYR A 213 9.02 22.32 -18.10
C TYR A 213 8.61 22.60 -16.65
N TRP A 214 8.61 21.56 -15.79
CA TRP A 214 8.20 21.68 -14.40
C TRP A 214 9.28 22.28 -13.50
N ASP A 215 10.56 22.05 -13.80
CA ASP A 215 11.70 22.60 -13.07
C ASP A 215 11.72 24.13 -13.14
N GLY A 216 11.50 24.69 -14.34
CA GLY A 216 11.42 26.13 -14.53
C GLY A 216 10.22 26.81 -13.83
N LEU A 217 9.16 26.06 -13.52
CA LEU A 217 7.98 26.56 -12.84
C LEU A 217 8.11 26.49 -11.30
N ALA A 218 8.83 25.49 -10.79
CA ALA A 218 9.05 25.27 -9.36
C ALA A 218 10.05 26.27 -8.76
N GLU A 219 11.13 26.61 -9.47
CA GLU A 219 12.14 27.58 -9.01
C GLU A 219 11.57 29.00 -8.87
N ASN A 220 10.55 29.34 -9.67
CA ASN A 220 9.90 30.66 -9.67
C ASN A 220 8.59 30.69 -8.86
N ALA A 221 8.22 29.60 -8.18
CA ALA A 221 7.00 29.52 -7.40
C ALA A 221 7.12 30.28 -6.06
N PRO A 222 6.04 30.98 -5.62
CA PRO A 222 6.02 31.62 -4.31
C PRO A 222 6.29 30.61 -3.20
N SER A 223 7.10 30.99 -2.22
CA SER A 223 7.31 30.22 -1.00
C SER A 223 6.02 30.12 -0.17
N ALA A 224 5.96 29.13 0.70
CA ALA A 224 4.87 28.96 1.66
C ALA A 224 5.42 28.58 3.04
N ASP A 225 4.64 28.86 4.08
CA ASP A 225 5.08 28.71 5.48
C ASP A 225 5.08 27.24 5.95
N ALA A 226 4.28 26.37 5.31
CA ALA A 226 4.23 24.94 5.62
C ALA A 226 3.77 24.10 4.42
N CYS A 227 4.19 22.83 4.39
CA CYS A 227 3.74 21.86 3.41
C CYS A 227 2.32 21.37 3.72
N ASP A 228 1.41 21.42 2.74
CA ASP A 228 0.02 20.98 2.85
C ASP A 228 -0.11 19.45 3.00
N VAL A 229 0.94 18.68 2.69
CA VAL A 229 0.94 17.21 2.76
C VAL A 229 1.55 16.69 4.06
N CYS A 230 2.78 17.11 4.37
CA CYS A 230 3.52 16.58 5.53
C CYS A 230 3.65 17.56 6.70
N GLY A 231 3.17 18.80 6.55
CA GLY A 231 3.25 19.83 7.58
C GLY A 231 4.65 20.40 7.81
N ALA A 232 5.64 20.09 6.98
CA ALA A 232 7.01 20.59 7.14
C ALA A 232 7.09 22.12 7.05
N ASP A 233 7.82 22.73 8.00
CA ASP A 233 7.97 24.19 8.13
C ASP A 233 8.84 24.77 7.00
N GLY A 234 8.28 25.77 6.31
CA GLY A 234 8.90 26.49 5.21
C GLY A 234 9.91 27.56 5.62
N GLU A 235 10.00 27.91 6.91
CA GLU A 235 11.04 28.81 7.44
C GLU A 235 12.42 28.16 7.50
N SER A 236 12.50 26.83 7.38
CA SER A 236 13.77 26.13 7.28
C SER A 236 14.17 25.94 5.81
N ASP A 237 15.36 26.41 5.44
CA ASP A 237 15.96 26.18 4.11
C ASP A 237 16.10 24.68 3.76
N ALA A 238 15.97 23.80 4.76
CA ALA A 238 16.02 22.36 4.62
C ALA A 238 14.81 21.76 3.88
N HIS A 239 13.64 22.44 3.91
CA HIS A 239 12.40 21.87 3.35
C HIS A 239 11.90 22.57 2.09
N ASP A 240 12.33 23.82 1.84
CA ASP A 240 12.09 24.58 0.59
C ASP A 240 10.64 24.42 0.10
N VAL A 241 9.66 24.96 0.83
CA VAL A 241 8.23 24.76 0.55
C VAL A 241 7.74 25.77 -0.49
N ARG A 242 7.06 25.28 -1.54
CA ARG A 242 6.65 26.08 -2.70
C ARG A 242 5.19 25.83 -3.06
N ARG A 243 4.47 26.89 -3.46
CA ARG A 243 3.11 26.80 -4.00
C ARG A 243 3.13 26.38 -5.47
N VAL A 244 2.98 25.09 -5.73
CA VAL A 244 2.96 24.50 -7.07
C VAL A 244 1.54 24.19 -7.51
N ARG A 245 1.29 24.16 -8.82
CA ARG A 245 -0.01 23.76 -9.38
C ARG A 245 0.06 22.28 -9.70
N THR A 246 -0.79 21.46 -9.08
CA THR A 246 -0.81 20.02 -9.35
C THR A 246 -1.68 19.71 -10.57
N PRO A 247 -1.45 18.61 -11.29
CA PRO A 247 -2.25 18.24 -12.47
C PRO A 247 -3.74 18.03 -12.15
N GLN A 248 -4.05 17.66 -10.91
CA GLN A 248 -5.40 17.28 -10.45
C GLN A 248 -6.21 18.48 -9.90
N HIS A 249 -5.59 19.65 -9.71
CA HIS A 249 -6.26 20.81 -9.14
C HIS A 249 -5.93 22.11 -9.88
N ASP A 250 -6.96 22.91 -10.14
CA ASP A 250 -6.80 24.28 -10.66
C ASP A 250 -6.17 25.25 -9.64
N ALA A 251 -6.11 24.86 -8.36
CA ALA A 251 -5.55 25.61 -7.26
C ALA A 251 -4.06 25.27 -7.01
N ARG A 252 -3.30 26.21 -6.44
CA ARG A 252 -1.91 25.98 -6.03
C ARG A 252 -1.87 25.34 -4.64
N VAL A 253 -1.05 24.31 -4.47
CA VAL A 253 -0.80 23.57 -3.23
C VAL A 253 0.63 23.82 -2.77
N ALA A 254 0.85 24.04 -1.48
CA ALA A 254 2.16 24.19 -0.88
C ALA A 254 2.79 22.82 -0.62
N LEU A 255 3.90 22.51 -1.26
CA LEU A 255 4.58 21.23 -1.10
C LEU A 255 6.05 21.48 -0.71
N CYS A 256 6.61 20.72 0.22
CA CYS A 256 8.06 20.71 0.50
C CYS A 256 8.83 19.98 -0.61
N ARG A 257 10.16 20.12 -0.65
CA ARG A 257 11.00 19.47 -1.66
C ARG A 257 10.77 17.96 -1.75
N SER A 258 10.77 17.26 -0.61
CA SER A 258 10.55 15.81 -0.58
C SER A 258 9.15 15.42 -1.03
N CYS A 259 8.13 16.21 -0.66
CA CYS A 259 6.79 15.96 -1.21
C CYS A 259 6.80 16.21 -2.71
N ARG A 260 7.38 17.32 -3.20
CA ARG A 260 7.45 17.62 -4.64
C ARG A 260 8.20 16.57 -5.45
N SER A 261 9.29 15.98 -4.95
CA SER A 261 10.00 14.90 -5.63
C SER A 261 9.12 13.64 -5.75
N LEU A 262 8.31 13.35 -4.72
CA LEU A 262 7.28 12.30 -4.81
C LEU A 262 6.20 12.59 -5.87
N TRP A 263 6.03 13.85 -6.28
CA TRP A 263 5.10 14.27 -7.35
C TRP A 263 5.77 14.46 -8.72
N GLY A 264 7.11 14.46 -8.78
CA GLY A 264 7.85 14.92 -9.96
C GLY A 264 9.31 14.51 -9.91
N GLU A 265 9.53 13.22 -10.17
CA GLU A 265 10.81 12.54 -10.44
C GLU A 265 11.61 12.09 -9.20
N ASP A 266 11.90 10.79 -9.15
CA ASP A 266 13.21 10.31 -8.73
C ASP A 266 13.88 9.78 -10.02
N GLU A 267 15.13 10.20 -10.23
CA GLU A 267 16.10 9.52 -11.11
C GLU A 267 16.23 8.03 -10.74
#